data_AF-A0AA36JJ39-F1
#
_entry.id   AF-A0AA36JJ39-F1
#
_cell.length_a   1.000
_cell.length_b   1.000
_cell.length_c   1.000
_cell.angle_alpha   90.00
_cell.angle_beta   90.00
_cell.angle_gamma   90.00
#
_symmetry.space_group_name_H-M   'P 1'
#
loop_
_entity.id
_entity.type
_entity.pdbx_description
1 polymer ?
#
loop_
_entity_poly.entity_id
_entity_poly.type
_entity_poly.pdbx_seq_one_letter_code
_entity_poly.pdbx_strand_id
1 'polypeptide(L)'
;MAKRCSTRAVMQIFLTGMCLATAIASFTFAFVFEQFMDQLTENYRGELGSENLPCMRSTLDACNDGTMDQCRDICCPPGYSCSRSPIVGLYCDHGLTMCGDFNWCRDFADISRTCATSVCKTNQMVTRVTAWSYILAAIGIFLDLVDIITIFTLPDAVVFKAGTNIFSSLVKWLAFGLVVGAGTQGFMSELEQARCFNSVGMQLVADAGGLFVSYAIVQVVSATLSLVLAPFSAYFGGKLQGGEVPYVK
;
A
#
# COMPACT_ATOMS: atom_id res chain seq x y z
N MET A 1 34.40 34.45 -13.78
CA MET A 1 33.35 34.08 -14.77
C MET A 1 32.66 32.81 -14.29
N ALA A 2 31.35 32.86 -14.02
CA ALA A 2 30.60 31.64 -13.69
C ALA A 2 30.56 30.72 -14.92
N LYS A 3 31.10 29.49 -14.81
CA LYS A 3 31.00 28.49 -15.87
C LYS A 3 29.53 28.10 -16.02
N ARG A 4 29.00 28.16 -17.25
CA ARG A 4 27.61 27.75 -17.54
C ARG A 4 27.43 26.28 -17.16
N CYS A 5 26.36 25.98 -16.43
CA CYS A 5 25.96 24.61 -16.15
C CYS A 5 25.62 23.92 -17.49
N SER A 6 26.12 22.71 -17.70
CA SER A 6 25.83 21.96 -18.93
C SER A 6 24.35 21.61 -18.99
N THR A 7 23.70 21.71 -20.16
CA THR A 7 22.29 21.29 -20.34
C THR A 7 22.07 19.84 -19.89
N ARG A 8 23.10 18.99 -19.99
CA ARG A 8 23.09 17.59 -19.53
C ARG A 8 23.00 17.48 -18.01
N ALA A 9 23.74 18.34 -17.29
CA ALA A 9 23.70 18.40 -15.84
C ALA A 9 22.31 18.82 -15.34
N VAL A 10 21.70 19.79 -16.01
CA VAL A 10 20.31 20.22 -15.72
C VAL A 10 19.33 19.08 -15.95
N MET A 11 19.45 18.35 -17.07
CA MET A 11 18.59 17.19 -17.36
C MET A 11 18.74 16.07 -16.32
N GLN A 12 19.98 15.76 -15.91
CA GLN A 12 20.23 14.75 -14.88
C GLN A 12 19.62 15.14 -13.53
N ILE A 13 19.85 16.38 -13.07
CA ILE A 13 19.26 16.90 -11.83
C ILE A 13 17.73 16.84 -11.90
N PHE A 14 17.14 17.22 -13.03
CA PHE A 14 15.69 17.18 -13.22
C PHE A 14 15.14 15.75 -13.15
N LEU A 15 15.77 14.80 -13.86
CA LEU A 15 15.35 13.40 -13.85
C LEU A 15 15.51 12.76 -12.47
N THR A 16 16.62 13.00 -11.76
CA THR A 16 16.80 12.49 -10.40
C THR A 16 15.80 13.12 -9.43
N GLY A 17 15.49 14.41 -9.59
CA GLY A 17 14.44 15.09 -8.83
C GLY A 17 13.05 14.48 -9.07
N MET A 18 12.70 14.17 -10.32
CA MET A 18 11.46 13.46 -10.65
C MET A 18 11.43 12.04 -10.08
N CYS A 19 12.56 11.33 -10.12
CA CYS A 19 12.69 10.00 -9.55
C CYS A 19 12.38 10.00 -8.05
N LEU A 20 13.00 10.92 -7.30
CA LEU A 20 12.74 11.10 -5.88
C LEU A 20 11.28 11.51 -5.62
N ALA A 21 10.76 12.50 -6.35
CA ALA A 21 9.40 12.99 -6.14
C ALA A 21 8.35 11.90 -6.36
N THR A 22 8.52 11.09 -7.40
CA THR A 22 7.63 9.94 -7.67
C THR A 22 7.80 8.83 -6.63
N ALA A 23 9.02 8.55 -6.16
CA ALA A 23 9.23 7.58 -5.09
C ALA A 23 8.58 8.02 -3.76
N ILE A 24 8.67 9.31 -3.41
CA ILE A 24 7.99 9.87 -2.23
C ILE A 24 6.48 9.76 -2.39
N ALA A 25 5.94 10.14 -3.55
CA ALA A 25 4.51 10.05 -3.81
C ALA A 25 3.99 8.61 -3.72
N SER A 26 4.70 7.62 -4.29
CA SER A 26 4.29 6.22 -4.17
C SER A 26 4.34 5.74 -2.71
N PHE A 27 5.38 6.10 -1.95
CA PHE A 27 5.44 5.80 -0.52
C PHE A 27 4.26 6.40 0.26
N THR A 28 3.91 7.67 0.00
CA THR A 28 2.76 8.31 0.64
C THR A 28 1.46 7.59 0.29
N PHE A 29 1.24 7.21 -0.97
CA PHE A 29 0.05 6.44 -1.34
C PHE A 29 -0.02 5.08 -0.66
N ALA A 30 1.10 4.36 -0.57
CA ALA A 30 1.16 3.08 0.14
C ALA A 30 0.85 3.23 1.64
N PHE A 31 1.39 4.28 2.28
CA PHE A 31 1.14 4.59 3.68
C PHE A 31 -0.34 4.93 3.95
N VAL A 32 -0.94 5.80 3.13
CA VAL A 32 -2.37 6.17 3.30
C VAL A 32 -3.26 4.96 3.03
N PHE A 33 -2.92 4.13 2.03
CA PHE A 33 -3.65 2.89 1.76
C PHE A 33 -3.63 1.93 2.96
N GLU A 34 -2.47 1.73 3.60
CA GLU A 34 -2.36 0.93 4.82
C GLU A 34 -3.25 1.48 5.95
N GLN A 35 -3.23 2.79 6.17
CA GLN A 35 -4.11 3.42 7.16
C GLN A 35 -5.61 3.21 6.87
N PHE A 36 -6.01 3.25 5.60
CA PHE A 36 -7.40 3.01 5.22
C PHE A 36 -7.80 1.55 5.44
N MET A 37 -6.90 0.61 5.15
CA MET A 37 -7.13 -0.81 5.44
C MET A 37 -7.28 -1.06 6.94
N ASP A 38 -6.48 -0.40 7.78
CA ASP A 38 -6.61 -0.50 9.24
C ASP A 38 -7.97 0.04 9.71
N GLN A 39 -8.37 1.22 9.24
CA GLN A 39 -9.68 1.81 9.54
C GLN A 39 -10.83 0.88 9.16
N LEU A 40 -10.79 0.27 7.96
CA LEU A 40 -11.82 -0.69 7.53
C LEU A 40 -11.95 -1.89 8.46
N THR A 41 -10.90 -2.25 9.21
CA THR A 41 -10.95 -3.39 10.13
C THR A 41 -11.36 -3.05 11.57
N GLU A 42 -11.36 -1.77 11.95
CA GLU A 42 -11.46 -1.34 13.35
C GLU A 42 -12.81 -1.70 14.01
N ASN A 43 -13.90 -1.57 13.26
CA ASN A 43 -15.26 -1.78 13.79
C ASN A 43 -15.73 -3.24 13.75
N TYR A 44 -14.91 -4.18 13.26
CA TYR A 44 -15.27 -5.60 13.31
C TYR A 44 -15.20 -6.19 14.71
N ARG A 45 -14.49 -5.53 15.65
CA ARG A 45 -14.25 -6.01 17.02
C ARG A 45 -14.28 -4.84 18.00
N GLY A 46 -14.51 -5.13 19.29
CA GLY A 46 -14.48 -4.11 20.35
C GLY A 46 -15.60 -3.05 20.27
N GLU A 47 -15.48 -1.96 21.00
CA GLU A 47 -16.44 -0.86 20.88
C GLU A 47 -16.33 -0.17 19.51
N LEU A 48 -17.40 0.48 19.07
CA LEU A 48 -17.39 1.22 17.80
C LEU A 48 -16.46 2.44 17.91
N GLY A 49 -15.47 2.51 17.02
CA GLY A 49 -14.46 3.57 16.98
C GLY A 49 -14.75 4.68 15.97
N SER A 50 -15.56 4.39 14.95
CA SER A 50 -15.70 5.24 13.75
C SER A 50 -17.03 5.03 13.02
N GLU A 51 -17.25 5.82 11.97
CA GLU A 51 -18.50 5.83 11.19
C GLU A 51 -18.55 4.79 10.06
N ASN A 52 -17.44 4.13 9.73
CA ASN A 52 -17.38 3.02 8.76
C ASN A 52 -17.89 1.72 9.40
N LEU A 53 -19.22 1.67 9.56
CA LEU A 53 -19.90 0.55 10.20
C LEU A 53 -20.01 -0.63 9.24
N PRO A 54 -19.47 -1.82 9.57
CA PRO A 54 -19.67 -3.01 8.78
C PRO A 54 -21.12 -3.51 8.88
N CYS A 55 -21.59 -4.21 7.86
CA CYS A 55 -22.92 -4.84 7.88
C CYS A 55 -23.01 -5.94 8.94
N MET A 56 -21.89 -6.61 9.22
CA MET A 56 -21.78 -7.64 10.26
C MET A 56 -20.42 -7.59 10.95
N ARG A 57 -20.36 -8.02 12.21
CA ARG A 57 -19.14 -7.99 13.02
C ARG A 57 -19.15 -9.05 14.12
N SER A 58 -17.99 -9.25 14.77
CA SER A 58 -17.90 -10.11 15.94
C SER A 58 -18.67 -9.53 17.13
N THR A 59 -19.14 -10.43 17.99
CA THR A 59 -19.66 -10.13 19.32
C THR A 59 -18.60 -9.42 20.17
N LEU A 60 -19.08 -8.66 21.17
CA LEU A 60 -18.24 -8.09 22.21
C LEU A 60 -17.67 -9.21 23.09
N ASP A 61 -16.51 -8.97 23.72
CA ASP A 61 -15.82 -9.99 24.52
C ASP A 61 -16.66 -10.51 25.71
N ALA A 62 -17.69 -9.77 26.12
CA ALA A 62 -18.68 -10.18 27.12
C ALA A 62 -19.49 -11.42 26.69
N CYS A 63 -19.62 -11.68 25.38
CA CYS A 63 -20.33 -12.81 24.80
C CYS A 63 -19.43 -13.59 23.85
N ASN A 64 -18.29 -14.06 24.37
CA ASN A 64 -17.38 -14.89 23.61
C ASN A 64 -18.08 -16.18 23.12
N ASP A 65 -18.04 -16.40 21.82
CA ASP A 65 -18.70 -17.51 21.11
C ASP A 65 -18.23 -18.90 21.59
N GLY A 66 -17.09 -18.99 22.27
CA GLY A 66 -16.59 -20.24 22.85
C GLY A 66 -17.22 -20.64 24.20
N THR A 67 -17.86 -19.70 24.90
CA THR A 67 -18.43 -19.95 26.25
C THR A 67 -19.92 -19.68 26.34
N MET A 68 -20.46 -18.83 25.46
CA MET A 68 -21.88 -18.50 25.41
C MET A 68 -22.47 -18.87 24.05
N ASP A 69 -23.65 -19.49 24.09
CA ASP A 69 -24.36 -19.99 22.90
C ASP A 69 -25.71 -19.29 22.67
N GLN A 70 -26.00 -18.27 23.47
CA GLN A 70 -27.27 -17.53 23.46
C GLN A 70 -27.01 -16.05 23.20
N CYS A 71 -27.77 -15.49 22.27
CA CYS A 71 -27.77 -14.06 22.01
C CYS A 71 -28.38 -13.28 23.17
N ARG A 72 -27.69 -12.21 23.56
CA ARG A 72 -28.15 -11.23 24.55
C ARG A 72 -27.89 -9.83 24.00
N ASP A 73 -28.65 -8.86 24.48
CA ASP A 73 -28.52 -7.47 24.03
C ASP A 73 -27.13 -6.88 24.36
N ILE A 74 -26.45 -7.41 25.39
CA ILE A 74 -25.09 -7.00 25.78
C ILE A 74 -24.00 -7.52 24.83
N CYS A 75 -24.32 -8.43 23.91
CA CYS A 75 -23.33 -9.08 23.05
C CYS A 75 -22.92 -8.20 21.86
N CYS A 76 -23.71 -7.17 21.54
CA CYS A 76 -23.52 -6.33 20.39
C CYS A 76 -23.54 -4.85 20.81
N PRO A 77 -22.76 -3.99 20.12
CA PRO A 77 -22.82 -2.56 20.36
C PRO A 77 -24.18 -1.98 19.91
N PRO A 78 -24.54 -0.77 20.37
CA PRO A 78 -25.75 -0.09 19.93
C PRO A 78 -25.84 -0.01 18.40
N GLY A 79 -27.03 -0.26 17.86
CA GLY A 79 -27.26 -0.30 16.41
C GLY A 79 -27.01 -1.66 15.76
N TYR A 80 -26.55 -2.66 16.51
CA TYR A 80 -26.43 -4.03 16.05
C TYR A 80 -27.33 -4.98 16.85
N SER A 81 -27.81 -6.02 16.18
CA SER A 81 -28.61 -7.10 16.76
C SER A 81 -27.82 -8.40 16.77
N CYS A 82 -27.84 -9.10 17.90
CA CYS A 82 -27.18 -10.40 18.00
C CYS A 82 -27.95 -11.45 17.20
N SER A 83 -27.23 -12.20 16.37
CA SER A 83 -27.73 -13.32 15.59
C SER A 83 -26.83 -14.55 15.76
N ARG A 84 -27.37 -15.73 15.45
CA ARG A 84 -26.63 -17.00 15.54
C ARG A 84 -26.59 -17.68 14.18
N SER A 85 -25.39 -18.10 13.78
CA SER A 85 -25.16 -18.91 12.60
C SER A 85 -24.57 -20.27 13.00
N PRO A 86 -25.03 -21.39 12.40
CA PRO A 86 -24.44 -22.70 12.65
C PRO A 86 -23.00 -22.83 12.15
N ILE A 87 -22.52 -21.89 11.32
CA ILE A 87 -21.17 -21.94 10.71
C ILE A 87 -20.15 -21.18 11.57
N VAL A 88 -20.51 -19.97 12.02
CA VAL A 88 -19.56 -19.06 12.72
C VAL A 88 -19.89 -18.81 14.18
N GLY A 89 -21.03 -19.30 14.68
CA GLY A 89 -21.48 -19.03 16.05
C GLY A 89 -22.28 -17.74 16.16
N LEU A 90 -22.09 -17.00 17.24
CA LEU A 90 -22.76 -15.72 17.46
C LEU A 90 -22.09 -14.62 16.65
N TYR A 91 -22.88 -13.68 16.15
CA TYR A 91 -22.38 -12.51 15.45
C TYR A 91 -23.36 -11.35 15.61
N CYS A 92 -22.92 -10.15 15.27
CA CYS A 92 -23.74 -8.95 15.33
C CYS A 92 -24.03 -8.45 13.92
N ASP A 93 -25.31 -8.23 13.62
CA ASP A 93 -25.81 -7.69 12.36
C ASP A 93 -26.31 -6.26 12.58
N HIS A 94 -25.94 -5.33 11.70
CA HIS A 94 -26.36 -3.93 11.80
C HIS A 94 -27.89 -3.76 11.54
N GLY A 95 -28.50 -4.64 10.75
CA GLY A 95 -29.94 -4.61 10.44
C GLY A 95 -30.41 -3.48 9.50
N LEU A 96 -29.72 -2.33 9.47
CA LEU A 96 -29.95 -1.24 8.50
C LEU A 96 -28.99 -1.31 7.31
N THR A 97 -27.74 -1.69 7.59
CA THR A 97 -26.71 -1.89 6.56
C THR A 97 -26.75 -3.34 6.12
N MET A 98 -27.34 -3.60 4.95
CA MET A 98 -27.40 -4.96 4.39
C MET A 98 -26.11 -5.29 3.65
N CYS A 99 -25.49 -6.43 3.97
CA CYS A 99 -24.36 -6.95 3.21
C CYS A 99 -24.79 -7.26 1.77
N GLY A 100 -23.95 -6.93 0.78
CA GLY A 100 -24.17 -7.37 -0.61
C GLY A 100 -23.95 -8.88 -0.75
N ASP A 101 -22.79 -9.37 -0.30
CA ASP A 101 -22.49 -10.80 -0.16
C ASP A 101 -22.20 -11.15 1.30
N PHE A 102 -23.22 -11.69 1.97
CA PHE A 102 -23.12 -12.08 3.38
C PHE A 102 -21.99 -13.10 3.64
N ASN A 103 -21.79 -14.08 2.76
CA ASN A 103 -20.77 -15.11 3.00
C ASN A 103 -19.37 -14.53 2.86
N TRP A 104 -19.16 -13.69 1.84
CA TRP A 104 -17.89 -13.01 1.64
C TRP A 104 -17.57 -12.08 2.81
N CYS A 105 -18.53 -11.25 3.25
CA CYS A 105 -18.35 -10.33 4.37
C CYS A 105 -18.09 -11.06 5.70
N ARG A 106 -18.78 -12.17 5.95
CA ARG A 106 -18.55 -13.05 7.10
C ARG A 106 -17.13 -13.61 7.09
N ASP A 107 -16.68 -14.07 5.94
CA ASP A 107 -15.38 -14.72 5.78
C ASP A 107 -14.23 -13.70 5.82
N PHE A 108 -14.46 -12.46 5.36
CA PHE A 108 -13.56 -11.32 5.51
C PHE A 108 -13.46 -10.84 6.96
N ALA A 109 -14.59 -10.73 7.66
CA ALA A 109 -14.67 -10.30 9.07
C ALA A 109 -13.97 -11.25 10.05
N ASP A 110 -13.73 -12.51 9.65
CA ASP A 110 -13.15 -13.57 10.48
C ASP A 110 -13.79 -13.65 11.87
N ILE A 111 -15.12 -13.79 11.90
CA ILE A 111 -15.90 -13.79 13.15
C ILE A 111 -15.41 -14.87 14.12
N SER A 112 -15.14 -16.07 13.59
CA SER A 112 -14.64 -17.22 14.37
C SER A 112 -13.19 -17.08 14.87
N ARG A 113 -12.45 -16.06 14.42
CA ARG A 113 -11.04 -15.82 14.76
C ARG A 113 -10.08 -16.97 14.38
N THR A 114 -10.46 -17.79 13.40
CA THR A 114 -9.64 -18.93 12.95
C THR A 114 -8.90 -18.65 11.65
N CYS A 115 -9.35 -17.65 10.88
CA CYS A 115 -8.87 -17.35 9.54
C CYS A 115 -8.76 -18.59 8.63
N ALA A 116 -9.74 -19.49 8.71
CA ALA A 116 -9.74 -20.73 7.94
C ALA A 116 -10.06 -20.51 6.45
N THR A 117 -10.84 -19.48 6.14
CA THR A 117 -11.38 -19.17 4.81
C THR A 117 -10.33 -18.57 3.88
N SER A 118 -10.53 -18.73 2.57
CA SER A 118 -9.64 -18.11 1.56
C SER A 118 -9.68 -16.59 1.64
N VAL A 119 -10.85 -15.99 1.87
CA VAL A 119 -11.03 -14.53 1.94
C VAL A 119 -10.20 -13.94 3.10
N CYS A 120 -10.28 -14.51 4.30
CA CYS A 120 -9.45 -14.04 5.42
C CYS A 120 -7.95 -14.21 5.15
N LYS A 121 -7.53 -15.35 4.58
CA LYS A 121 -6.12 -15.59 4.23
C LYS A 121 -5.61 -14.61 3.19
N THR A 122 -6.42 -14.28 2.19
CA THR A 122 -6.11 -13.25 1.19
C THR A 122 -5.99 -11.88 1.84
N ASN A 123 -6.91 -11.50 2.74
CA ASN A 123 -6.82 -10.25 3.49
C ASN A 123 -5.49 -10.18 4.28
N GLN A 124 -5.17 -11.19 5.08
CA GLN A 124 -3.90 -11.24 5.83
C GLN A 124 -2.67 -11.19 4.92
N MET A 125 -2.72 -11.86 3.77
CA MET A 125 -1.65 -11.81 2.78
C MET A 125 -1.49 -10.41 2.20
N VAL A 126 -2.59 -9.77 1.78
CA VAL A 126 -2.62 -8.42 1.23
C VAL A 126 -2.08 -7.42 2.24
N THR A 127 -2.53 -7.44 3.50
CA THR A 127 -2.02 -6.56 4.57
C THR A 127 -0.51 -6.75 4.75
N ARG A 128 -0.05 -8.00 4.87
CA ARG A 128 1.37 -8.30 5.07
C ARG A 128 2.23 -7.87 3.88
N VAL A 129 1.79 -8.16 2.67
CA VAL A 129 2.53 -7.80 1.45
C VAL A 129 2.56 -6.29 1.24
N THR A 130 1.47 -5.60 1.56
CA THR A 130 1.41 -4.13 1.52
C THR A 130 2.43 -3.52 2.48
N ALA A 131 2.53 -4.02 3.72
CA ALA A 131 3.54 -3.58 4.68
C ALA A 131 4.98 -3.80 4.17
N TRP A 132 5.27 -4.93 3.54
CA TRP A 132 6.57 -5.15 2.89
C TRP A 132 6.83 -4.18 1.74
N SER A 133 5.80 -3.89 0.96
CA SER A 133 5.89 -2.99 -0.20
C SER A 133 6.14 -1.55 0.22
N TYR A 134 5.56 -1.12 1.35
CA TYR A 134 5.86 0.12 2.04
C TYR A 134 7.35 0.20 2.46
N ILE A 135 7.89 -0.86 3.09
CA ILE A 135 9.31 -0.91 3.48
C ILE A 135 10.23 -0.82 2.26
N LEU A 136 9.92 -1.53 1.18
CA LEU A 136 10.71 -1.49 -0.05
C LEU A 136 10.62 -0.13 -0.75
N ALA A 137 9.46 0.53 -0.72
CA ALA A 137 9.34 1.90 -1.23
C ALA A 137 10.24 2.88 -0.45
N ALA A 138 10.30 2.76 0.88
CA ALA A 138 11.21 3.56 1.71
C ALA A 138 12.69 3.33 1.37
N ILE A 139 13.09 2.06 1.14
CA ILE A 139 14.45 1.73 0.67
C ILE A 139 14.71 2.37 -0.70
N GLY A 140 13.74 2.34 -1.61
CA GLY A 140 13.83 3.01 -2.91
C GLY A 140 14.08 4.53 -2.80
N ILE A 141 13.35 5.22 -1.90
CA ILE A 141 13.57 6.65 -1.62
C ILE A 141 14.99 6.88 -1.10
N PHE A 142 15.44 6.05 -0.15
CA PHE A 142 16.79 6.17 0.40
C PHE A 142 17.86 6.05 -0.69
N LEU A 143 17.72 5.09 -1.62
CA LEU A 143 18.66 4.92 -2.73
C LEU A 143 18.63 6.12 -3.70
N ASP A 144 17.46 6.68 -3.98
CA ASP A 144 17.34 7.90 -4.80
C ASP A 144 18.01 9.11 -4.11
N LEU A 145 17.87 9.24 -2.79
CA LEU A 145 18.58 10.26 -2.02
C LEU A 145 20.10 10.08 -2.07
N VAL A 146 20.58 8.85 -2.01
CA VAL A 146 22.01 8.53 -2.18
C VAL A 146 22.49 8.94 -3.57
N ASP A 147 21.70 8.69 -4.63
CA ASP A 147 22.04 9.16 -5.99
C ASP A 147 22.15 10.70 -6.03
N ILE A 148 21.18 11.42 -5.47
CA ILE A 148 21.22 12.89 -5.38
C ILE A 148 22.48 13.37 -4.65
N ILE A 149 22.79 12.82 -3.47
CA ILE A 149 23.96 13.21 -2.69
C ILE A 149 25.24 12.96 -3.50
N THR A 150 25.36 11.78 -4.11
CA THR A 150 26.56 11.38 -4.85
C THR A 150 26.74 12.17 -6.15
N ILE A 151 25.66 12.67 -6.77
CA ILE A 151 25.74 13.62 -7.90
C ILE A 151 26.53 14.87 -7.50
N PHE A 152 26.32 15.39 -6.28
CA PHE A 152 27.01 16.59 -5.80
C PHE A 152 28.37 16.32 -5.15
N THR A 153 28.53 15.19 -4.45
CA THR A 153 29.73 14.92 -3.64
C THR A 153 30.80 14.10 -4.36
N LEU A 154 30.41 13.21 -5.28
CA LEU A 154 31.31 12.24 -5.91
C LEU A 154 31.15 12.27 -7.44
N PRO A 155 31.57 13.34 -8.14
CA PRO A 155 31.34 13.50 -9.58
C PRO A 155 31.83 12.29 -10.37
N ASP A 156 33.06 11.82 -10.12
CA ASP A 156 33.73 10.76 -10.89
C ASP A 156 33.30 9.32 -10.56
N ALA A 157 32.42 9.09 -9.58
CA ALA A 157 31.97 7.76 -9.16
C ALA A 157 30.86 7.18 -10.06
N VAL A 158 31.10 7.12 -11.38
CA VAL A 158 30.07 6.83 -12.40
C VAL A 158 29.45 5.43 -12.25
N VAL A 159 30.28 4.42 -11.94
CA VAL A 159 29.86 3.03 -11.76
C VAL A 159 28.97 2.87 -10.53
N PHE A 160 29.33 3.56 -9.44
CA PHE A 160 28.55 3.53 -8.20
C PHE A 160 27.17 4.14 -8.41
N LYS A 161 27.08 5.32 -9.03
CA LYS A 161 25.80 5.99 -9.33
C LYS A 161 24.88 5.15 -10.22
N ALA A 162 25.44 4.60 -11.30
CA ALA A 162 24.69 3.71 -12.18
C ALA A 162 24.19 2.46 -11.43
N GLY A 163 25.04 1.88 -10.58
CA GLY A 163 24.68 0.76 -9.71
C GLY A 163 23.55 1.10 -8.73
N THR A 164 23.61 2.26 -8.08
CA THR A 164 22.56 2.75 -7.16
C THR A 164 21.24 2.93 -7.89
N ASN A 165 21.23 3.49 -9.10
CA ASN A 165 20.02 3.67 -9.90
C ASN A 165 19.42 2.35 -10.39
N ILE A 166 20.25 1.38 -10.79
CA ILE A 166 19.80 0.02 -11.12
C ILE A 166 19.19 -0.65 -9.88
N PHE A 167 19.88 -0.58 -8.74
CA PHE A 167 19.41 -1.20 -7.50
C PHE A 167 18.11 -0.55 -6.99
N SER A 168 17.99 0.78 -7.08
CA SER A 168 16.76 1.52 -6.78
C SER A 168 15.61 1.05 -7.67
N SER A 169 15.84 0.94 -8.98
CA SER A 169 14.85 0.41 -9.93
C SER A 169 14.40 -1.01 -9.57
N LEU A 170 15.34 -1.90 -9.27
CA LEU A 170 15.06 -3.29 -8.90
C LEU A 170 14.19 -3.39 -7.65
N VAL A 171 14.54 -2.65 -6.58
CA VAL A 171 13.75 -2.62 -5.33
C VAL A 171 12.33 -2.12 -5.60
N LYS A 172 12.17 -1.10 -6.45
CA LYS A 172 10.86 -0.56 -6.80
C LYS A 172 10.01 -1.53 -7.61
N TRP A 173 10.62 -2.24 -8.56
CA TRP A 173 9.98 -3.32 -9.33
C TRP A 173 9.59 -4.50 -8.45
N LEU A 174 10.41 -4.85 -7.45
CA LEU A 174 10.06 -5.88 -6.47
C LEU A 174 8.85 -5.44 -5.63
N ALA A 175 8.81 -4.21 -5.15
CA ALA A 175 7.66 -3.69 -4.40
C ALA A 175 6.37 -3.73 -5.23
N PHE A 176 6.44 -3.29 -6.49
CA PHE A 176 5.32 -3.38 -7.43
C PHE A 176 4.89 -4.84 -7.69
N GLY A 177 5.86 -5.72 -7.97
CA GLY A 177 5.61 -7.12 -8.26
C GLY A 177 4.98 -7.87 -7.08
N LEU A 178 5.37 -7.52 -5.85
CA LEU A 178 4.79 -8.09 -4.63
C LEU A 178 3.31 -7.71 -4.50
N VAL A 179 2.96 -6.42 -4.59
CA VAL A 179 1.55 -6.02 -4.44
C VAL A 179 0.64 -6.57 -5.54
N VAL A 180 1.14 -6.65 -6.78
CA VAL A 180 0.36 -7.21 -7.90
C VAL A 180 0.26 -8.73 -7.74
N GLY A 181 1.35 -9.39 -7.36
CA GLY A 181 1.40 -10.84 -7.12
C GLY A 181 0.50 -11.28 -5.95
N ALA A 182 0.28 -10.41 -4.97
CA ALA A 182 -0.68 -10.64 -3.88
C ALA A 182 -2.14 -10.53 -4.32
N GLY A 183 -2.43 -10.03 -5.52
CA GLY A 183 -3.80 -9.87 -6.00
C GLY A 183 -4.56 -8.75 -5.31
N THR A 184 -3.88 -7.75 -4.74
CA THR A 184 -4.51 -6.65 -3.98
C THR A 184 -5.60 -5.94 -4.77
N GLN A 185 -5.41 -5.71 -6.08
CA GLN A 185 -6.43 -5.09 -6.93
C GLN A 185 -7.71 -5.93 -7.02
N GLY A 186 -7.58 -7.25 -7.21
CA GLY A 186 -8.72 -8.17 -7.28
C GLY A 186 -9.45 -8.20 -5.95
N PHE A 187 -8.70 -8.29 -4.85
CA PHE A 187 -9.25 -8.24 -3.50
C PHE A 187 -10.04 -6.95 -3.22
N MET A 188 -9.51 -5.78 -3.58
CA MET A 188 -10.23 -4.51 -3.39
C MET A 188 -11.51 -4.44 -4.23
N SER A 189 -11.47 -4.95 -5.46
CA SER A 189 -12.66 -5.03 -6.31
C SER A 189 -13.71 -5.98 -5.72
N GLU A 190 -13.30 -7.12 -5.15
CA GLU A 190 -14.21 -8.06 -4.49
C GLU A 190 -14.82 -7.43 -3.22
N LEU A 191 -14.01 -6.73 -2.42
CA LEU A 191 -14.47 -6.02 -1.22
C LEU A 191 -15.52 -4.95 -1.55
N GLU A 192 -15.30 -4.19 -2.62
CA GLU A 192 -16.25 -3.20 -3.11
C GLU A 192 -17.57 -3.84 -3.56
N GLN A 193 -17.50 -4.96 -4.28
CA GLN A 193 -18.66 -5.70 -4.77
C GLN A 193 -19.45 -6.37 -3.64
N ALA A 194 -18.77 -6.89 -2.63
CA ALA A 194 -19.39 -7.55 -1.48
C ALA A 194 -20.19 -6.58 -0.61
N ARG A 195 -19.93 -5.27 -0.70
CA ARG A 195 -20.66 -4.20 0.01
C ARG A 195 -20.79 -4.48 1.51
N CYS A 196 -19.65 -4.72 2.15
CA CYS A 196 -19.62 -5.10 3.57
C CYS A 196 -19.78 -3.95 4.55
N PHE A 197 -19.91 -2.71 4.08
CA PHE A 197 -19.98 -1.52 4.92
C PHE A 197 -21.17 -0.63 4.56
N ASN A 198 -21.49 0.31 5.45
CA ASN A 198 -22.42 1.40 5.17
C ASN A 198 -21.84 2.36 4.11
N SER A 199 -22.60 3.39 3.72
CA SER A 199 -22.19 4.32 2.67
C SER A 199 -20.84 5.01 2.95
N VAL A 200 -20.55 5.33 4.21
CA VAL A 200 -19.28 5.96 4.61
C VAL A 200 -18.11 4.97 4.45
N GLY A 201 -18.25 3.75 4.96
CA GLY A 201 -17.23 2.72 4.78
C GLY A 201 -17.04 2.30 3.33
N MET A 202 -18.11 2.28 2.52
CA MET A 202 -18.00 2.00 1.08
C MET A 202 -17.23 3.08 0.32
N GLN A 203 -17.37 4.34 0.72
CA GLN A 203 -16.52 5.40 0.17
C GLN A 203 -15.05 5.18 0.53
N LEU A 204 -14.76 4.79 1.77
CA LEU A 204 -13.39 4.47 2.20
C LEU A 204 -12.79 3.29 1.42
N VAL A 205 -13.58 2.25 1.12
CA VAL A 205 -13.16 1.13 0.26
C VAL A 205 -12.81 1.62 -1.14
N ALA A 206 -13.66 2.46 -1.76
CA ALA A 206 -13.42 3.01 -3.09
C ALA A 206 -12.16 3.90 -3.12
N ASP A 207 -12.00 4.76 -2.12
CA ASP A 207 -10.82 5.64 -2.01
C ASP A 207 -9.54 4.82 -1.79
N ALA A 208 -9.59 3.76 -0.97
CA ALA A 208 -8.47 2.83 -0.81
C ALA A 208 -8.10 2.14 -2.14
N GLY A 209 -9.10 1.69 -2.91
CA GLY A 209 -8.88 1.15 -4.26
C GLY A 209 -8.20 2.16 -5.20
N GLY A 210 -8.64 3.42 -5.18
CA GLY A 210 -8.04 4.50 -5.96
C GLY A 210 -6.60 4.82 -5.55
N LEU A 211 -6.30 4.83 -4.24
CA LEU A 211 -4.95 5.00 -3.71
C LEU A 211 -4.02 3.88 -4.12
N PHE A 212 -4.50 2.63 -4.10
CA PHE A 212 -3.73 1.48 -4.56
C PHE A 212 -3.35 1.61 -6.05
N VAL A 213 -4.30 1.98 -6.92
CA VAL A 213 -4.03 2.17 -8.35
C VAL A 213 -3.04 3.32 -8.56
N SER A 214 -3.19 4.41 -7.81
CA SER A 214 -2.27 5.55 -7.85
C SER A 214 -0.85 5.16 -7.42
N TYR A 215 -0.72 4.39 -6.33
CA TYR A 215 0.52 3.79 -5.90
C TYR A 215 1.17 2.97 -7.02
N ALA A 216 0.43 2.02 -7.60
CA ALA A 216 0.95 1.12 -8.62
C ALA A 216 1.50 1.88 -9.85
N ILE A 217 0.75 2.86 -10.35
CA ILE A 217 1.17 3.69 -11.50
C ILE A 217 2.43 4.47 -11.17
N VAL A 218 2.44 5.19 -10.04
CA VAL A 218 3.56 6.06 -9.66
C VAL A 218 4.81 5.24 -9.34
N GLN A 219 4.65 4.05 -8.76
CA GLN A 219 5.73 3.12 -8.49
C GLN A 219 6.40 2.62 -9.78
N VAL A 220 5.62 2.27 -10.80
CA VAL A 220 6.14 1.86 -12.12
C VAL A 220 6.87 3.02 -12.81
N VAL A 221 6.30 4.23 -12.75
CA VAL A 221 6.95 5.43 -13.30
C VAL A 221 8.28 5.68 -12.58
N SER A 222 8.31 5.64 -11.25
CA SER A 222 9.55 5.82 -10.47
C SER A 222 10.59 4.75 -10.79
N ALA A 223 10.20 3.48 -10.88
CA ALA A 223 11.10 2.38 -11.22
C ALA A 223 11.70 2.56 -12.63
N THR A 224 10.89 3.00 -13.59
CA THR A 224 11.31 3.26 -14.97
C THR A 224 12.26 4.45 -15.03
N LEU A 225 11.97 5.54 -14.31
CA LEU A 225 12.85 6.71 -14.23
C LEU A 225 14.23 6.34 -13.64
N SER A 226 14.27 5.54 -12.57
CA SER A 226 15.53 5.03 -12.02
C SER A 226 16.32 4.20 -13.04
N LEU A 227 15.63 3.35 -13.82
CA LEU A 227 16.28 2.53 -14.84
C LEU A 227 16.85 3.38 -15.98
N VAL A 228 16.11 4.41 -16.41
CA VAL A 228 16.55 5.36 -17.44
C VAL A 228 17.71 6.22 -16.93
N LEU A 229 17.73 6.58 -15.65
CA LEU A 229 18.83 7.33 -15.04
C LEU A 229 20.15 6.55 -15.00
N ALA A 230 20.12 5.23 -14.90
CA ALA A 230 21.34 4.42 -14.84
C ALA A 230 22.32 4.63 -16.01
N PRO A 231 21.92 4.51 -17.31
CA PRO A 231 22.81 4.80 -18.42
C PRO A 231 23.20 6.27 -18.47
N PHE A 232 22.32 7.21 -18.12
CA PHE A 232 22.68 8.64 -18.06
C PHE A 232 23.80 8.89 -17.03
N SER A 233 23.71 8.28 -15.85
CA SER A 233 24.75 8.35 -14.82
C SER A 233 26.07 7.71 -15.28
N ALA A 234 26.00 6.57 -16.01
CA ALA A 234 27.19 5.89 -16.52
C ALA A 234 27.89 6.68 -17.65
N TYR A 235 27.14 7.21 -18.62
CA TYR A 235 27.68 7.90 -19.80
C TYR A 235 28.15 9.32 -19.50
N PHE A 236 27.42 10.08 -18.68
CA PHE A 236 27.71 11.50 -18.44
C PHE A 236 28.46 11.76 -17.14
N GLY A 237 28.56 10.74 -16.30
CA GLY A 237 29.51 10.69 -15.19
C GLY A 237 29.43 11.85 -14.21
N GLY A 238 28.23 12.36 -13.91
CA GLY A 238 27.97 13.35 -12.85
C GLY A 238 28.79 14.64 -12.89
N LYS A 239 29.56 14.91 -13.95
CA LYS A 239 30.36 16.12 -14.08
C LYS A 239 29.43 17.28 -14.38
N LEU A 240 29.00 17.96 -13.33
CA LEU A 240 28.16 19.17 -13.42
C LEU A 240 28.88 20.35 -14.10
N GLN A 241 30.22 20.31 -14.22
CA GLN A 241 31.02 21.34 -14.87
C GLN A 241 32.02 20.78 -15.90
N GLY A 242 31.88 21.24 -17.15
CA GLY A 242 32.99 21.57 -18.07
C GLY A 242 34.11 20.56 -18.34
N GLY A 243 33.87 19.26 -18.31
CA GLY A 243 34.86 18.25 -18.69
C GLY A 243 34.38 17.39 -19.85
N GLU A 244 35.22 17.21 -20.86
CA GLU A 244 35.06 16.15 -21.87
C GLU A 244 34.78 14.81 -21.17
N VAL A 245 33.86 14.05 -21.74
CA VAL A 245 33.50 12.71 -21.26
C VAL A 245 34.77 11.85 -21.37
N PRO A 246 35.32 11.29 -20.28
CA PRO A 246 36.64 10.65 -20.31
C PRO A 246 36.72 9.41 -21.22
N TYR A 247 35.58 8.92 -21.72
CA TYR A 247 35.49 7.68 -22.50
C TYR A 247 35.06 7.89 -23.96
N VAL A 248 34.76 9.12 -24.39
CA VAL A 248 34.43 9.44 -25.79
C VAL A 248 35.60 10.25 -26.34
N LYS A 249 36.53 9.57 -27.01
CA LYS A 249 37.49 10.20 -27.92
C LYS A 249 36.94 10.16 -29.34
#